data_AF-A0A1I6IVR4-F1
#
_entry.id   AF-A0A1I6IVR4-F1
#
_cell.length_a   1.000
_cell.length_b   1.000
_cell.length_c   1.000
_cell.angle_alpha   90.00
_cell.angle_beta   90.00
_cell.angle_gamma   90.00
#
_symmetry.space_group_name_H-M   'P 1'
#
loop_
_entity.id
_entity.type
_entity.pdbx_description
1 polymer ?
#
loop_
_entity_poly.entity_id
_entity_poly.type
_entity_poly.pdbx_seq_one_letter_code
_entity_poly.pdbx_strand_id
1 'polypeptide(L)'
;MRLTRIGGPTVLVELDGWRLLVDPTFDPAGRHYSFGWGTGSTKTAGPAIGVDDLGPIDVALVSHDHHDDNLDDAGRAMLPSAGAVVTTASGAGRLAQGEPGRRVPADRLHGLVAGQTVTLAAPRPGLPTLVITATPCRHGPPLTHPIVGDVIGFAVRRKGEEQVALWITGDTVLFGPLRRVAEELSIDVMLANVGGVRFGVTGPLRFTMTGRDVVDLVGIAAPRVATFAHYDGWSHFVDGEAGLRDAIDASAASVHDRAVWLVDGVAVEV
;
A
#
# COMPACT_ATOMS: atom_id res chain seq x y z
N MET A 1 14.80 -4.23 9.16
CA MET A 1 13.82 -3.19 8.77
C MET A 1 12.70 -3.28 9.79
N ARG A 2 12.09 -2.18 10.21
CA ARG A 2 11.00 -2.24 11.19
C ARG A 2 9.68 -1.83 10.55
N LEU A 3 8.65 -2.62 10.78
CA LEU A 3 7.30 -2.41 10.24
C LEU A 3 6.30 -2.29 11.39
N THR A 4 5.48 -1.24 11.37
CA THR A 4 4.37 -1.06 12.33
C THR A 4 3.10 -0.88 11.55
N ARG A 5 2.19 -1.86 11.64
CA ARG A 5 0.87 -1.72 11.03
C ARG A 5 0.02 -0.79 11.90
N ILE A 6 -0.57 0.22 11.27
CA ILE A 6 -1.45 1.18 11.95
C ILE A 6 -2.91 0.73 11.87
N GLY A 7 -3.28 0.05 10.78
CA GLY A 7 -4.62 -0.49 10.54
C GLY A 7 -5.00 -0.34 9.06
N GLY A 8 -5.88 -1.21 8.55
CA GLY A 8 -6.22 -1.19 7.12
C GLY A 8 -4.98 -1.37 6.23
N PRO A 9 -4.74 -0.49 5.24
CA PRO A 9 -3.52 -0.54 4.42
C PRO A 9 -2.34 0.19 5.06
N THR A 10 -2.57 0.92 6.15
CA THR A 10 -1.61 1.88 6.67
C THR A 10 -0.49 1.18 7.43
N VAL A 11 0.74 1.33 6.95
CA VAL A 11 1.95 0.77 7.56
C VAL A 11 3.03 1.83 7.64
N LEU A 12 3.57 2.03 8.84
CA LEU A 12 4.80 2.78 9.05
C LEU A 12 5.99 1.84 8.83
N VAL A 13 6.88 2.24 7.93
CA VAL A 13 8.09 1.54 7.56
C VAL A 13 9.30 2.34 8.01
N GLU A 14 10.18 1.71 8.78
CA GLU A 14 11.46 2.27 9.17
C GLU A 14 12.59 1.51 8.48
N LEU A 15 13.22 2.17 7.50
CA LEU A 15 14.23 1.61 6.61
C LEU A 15 15.51 2.46 6.68
N ASP A 16 16.54 1.95 7.33
CA ASP A 16 17.85 2.63 7.48
C ASP A 16 17.75 4.06 8.03
N GLY A 17 16.76 4.29 8.92
CA GLY A 17 16.48 5.61 9.50
C GLY A 17 15.54 6.51 8.68
N TRP A 18 15.11 6.07 7.49
CA TRP A 18 13.94 6.64 6.80
C TRP A 18 12.65 6.20 7.48
N ARG A 19 11.66 7.10 7.51
CA ARG A 19 10.29 6.83 7.97
C ARG A 19 9.34 7.00 6.78
N LEU A 20 8.89 5.89 6.22
CA LEU A 20 7.94 5.86 5.11
C LEU A 20 6.55 5.48 5.63
N LEU A 21 5.51 6.18 5.22
CA LEU A 21 4.12 5.88 5.58
C LEU A 21 3.37 5.44 4.33
N VAL A 22 2.88 4.22 4.34
CA VAL A 22 2.12 3.62 3.23
C VAL A 22 0.64 3.89 3.44
N ASP A 23 -0.06 4.34 2.40
CA ASP A 23 -1.54 4.47 2.29
C ASP A 23 -2.20 4.97 3.59
N PRO A 24 -2.03 6.26 3.96
CA PRO A 24 -2.40 6.77 5.27
C PRO A 24 -3.93 6.87 5.46
N THR A 25 -4.45 6.16 6.46
CA THR A 25 -5.86 6.20 6.87
C THR A 25 -5.99 6.34 8.39
N PHE A 26 -6.50 7.48 8.87
CA PHE A 26 -6.54 7.82 10.31
C PHE A 26 -7.92 8.20 10.85
N ASP A 27 -8.96 8.24 10.02
CA ASP A 27 -10.31 8.52 10.48
C ASP A 27 -10.77 7.46 11.51
N PRO A 28 -11.63 7.81 12.48
CA PRO A 28 -12.19 6.84 13.41
C PRO A 28 -13.13 5.84 12.70
N ALA A 29 -13.40 4.71 13.36
CA ALA A 29 -14.39 3.76 12.88
C ALA A 29 -15.81 4.36 12.84
N GLY A 30 -16.67 3.79 11.98
CA GLY A 30 -18.11 4.02 11.95
C GLY A 30 -18.61 4.87 10.78
N ARG A 31 -17.73 5.59 10.08
CA ARG A 31 -18.12 6.34 8.89
C ARG A 31 -18.21 5.44 7.65
N HIS A 32 -19.24 5.67 6.85
CA HIS A 32 -19.39 5.11 5.52
C HIS A 32 -18.86 6.09 4.46
N TYR A 33 -18.09 5.56 3.51
CA TYR A 33 -17.47 6.27 2.41
C TYR A 33 -18.02 5.73 1.09
N SER A 34 -18.36 6.65 0.18
CA SER A 34 -18.93 6.31 -1.12
C SER A 34 -17.85 6.47 -2.18
N PHE A 35 -17.55 5.40 -2.91
CA PHE A 35 -16.57 5.41 -3.99
C PHE A 35 -17.22 5.66 -5.38
N GLY A 36 -18.51 6.00 -5.39
CA GLY A 36 -19.29 6.25 -6.59
C GLY A 36 -20.03 5.00 -7.10
N TRP A 37 -20.98 5.17 -8.02
CA TRP A 37 -21.67 4.05 -8.69
C TRP A 37 -22.33 3.01 -7.76
N GLY A 38 -22.73 3.42 -6.54
CA GLY A 38 -23.32 2.54 -5.53
C GLY A 38 -22.33 1.61 -4.82
N THR A 39 -21.01 1.82 -5.02
CA THR A 39 -19.97 1.19 -4.21
C THR A 39 -19.60 2.09 -3.03
N GLY A 40 -19.18 1.46 -1.95
CA GLY A 40 -18.79 2.14 -0.74
C GLY A 40 -18.35 1.16 0.32
N SER A 41 -17.81 1.71 1.40
CA SER A 41 -17.27 0.95 2.51
C SER A 41 -17.47 1.68 3.82
N THR A 42 -17.72 0.92 4.88
CA THR A 42 -17.69 1.45 6.24
C THR A 42 -16.35 1.12 6.87
N LYS A 43 -15.68 2.13 7.44
CA LYS A 43 -14.48 1.92 8.25
C LYS A 43 -14.87 1.22 9.55
N THR A 44 -14.34 0.03 9.79
CA THR A 44 -14.74 -0.83 10.91
C THR A 44 -13.83 -0.72 12.12
N ALA A 45 -12.59 -0.26 11.93
CA ALA A 45 -11.61 -0.03 12.99
C ALA A 45 -10.92 1.34 12.79
N GLY A 46 -10.62 2.01 13.90
CA GLY A 46 -9.78 3.21 13.90
C GLY A 46 -8.29 2.85 13.83
N PRO A 47 -7.39 3.83 13.66
CA PRO A 47 -5.96 3.57 13.66
C PRO A 47 -5.48 3.16 15.07
N ALA A 48 -4.55 2.20 15.14
CA ALA A 48 -3.94 1.78 16.40
C ALA A 48 -2.98 2.82 16.98
N ILE A 49 -2.43 3.69 16.14
CA ILE A 49 -1.61 4.84 16.53
C ILE A 49 -2.19 6.07 15.84
N GLY A 50 -2.49 7.12 16.60
CA GLY A 50 -3.01 8.38 16.06
C GLY A 50 -1.99 9.08 15.17
N VAL A 51 -2.47 9.87 14.21
CA VAL A 51 -1.59 10.62 13.28
C VAL A 51 -0.58 11.53 14.01
N ASP A 52 -0.99 12.12 15.12
CA ASP A 52 -0.15 13.01 15.93
C ASP A 52 0.94 12.26 16.72
N ASP A 53 0.75 10.95 16.96
CA ASP A 53 1.67 10.10 17.71
C ASP A 53 2.73 9.44 16.82
N LEU A 54 2.58 9.52 15.49
CA LEU A 54 3.54 8.94 14.54
C LEU A 54 4.85 9.73 14.42
N GLY A 55 4.88 10.99 14.85
CA GLY A 55 6.02 11.87 14.63
C GLY A 55 6.30 12.13 13.14
N PRO A 56 7.48 12.68 12.80
CA PRO A 56 7.79 13.11 11.43
C PRO A 56 7.81 11.96 10.43
N ILE A 57 7.23 12.17 9.25
CA ILE A 57 7.24 11.25 8.11
C ILE A 57 8.12 11.82 6.99
N ASP A 58 9.10 11.05 6.55
CA ASP A 58 10.00 11.48 5.48
C ASP A 58 9.34 11.32 4.11
N VAL A 59 8.62 10.21 3.90
CA VAL A 59 7.96 9.89 2.63
C VAL A 59 6.58 9.29 2.88
N ALA A 60 5.53 9.88 2.32
CA ALA A 60 4.24 9.22 2.20
C ALA A 60 4.16 8.52 0.83
N LEU A 61 3.86 7.22 0.84
CA LEU A 61 3.64 6.40 -0.36
C LEU A 61 2.14 6.15 -0.48
N VAL A 62 1.51 6.79 -1.47
CA VAL A 62 0.06 6.74 -1.69
C VAL A 62 -0.21 5.98 -2.98
N SER A 63 -0.56 4.70 -2.87
CA SER A 63 -0.78 3.80 -4.00
C SER A 63 -1.84 4.31 -4.95
N HIS A 64 -2.87 4.96 -4.40
CA HIS A 64 -3.88 5.75 -5.10
C HIS A 64 -4.63 6.66 -4.11
N ASP A 65 -5.24 7.72 -4.63
CA ASP A 65 -5.92 8.73 -3.80
C ASP A 65 -7.44 8.77 -4.04
N HIS A 66 -7.96 7.95 -4.96
CA HIS A 66 -9.37 7.96 -5.36
C HIS A 66 -10.29 7.33 -4.31
N HIS A 67 -9.80 6.38 -3.53
CA HIS A 67 -10.61 5.65 -2.56
C HIS A 67 -10.14 5.96 -1.15
N ASP A 68 -11.10 6.32 -0.29
CA ASP A 68 -10.83 6.75 1.07
C ASP A 68 -10.26 5.62 1.94
N ASP A 69 -10.38 4.36 1.50
CA ASP A 69 -9.79 3.21 2.19
C ASP A 69 -8.28 3.08 2.05
N ASN A 70 -7.65 3.88 1.19
CA ASN A 70 -6.19 4.01 1.08
C ASN A 70 -5.70 5.45 1.32
N LEU A 71 -6.61 6.44 1.33
CA LEU A 71 -6.32 7.81 1.72
C LEU A 71 -7.57 8.53 2.23
N ASP A 72 -7.89 8.38 3.52
CA ASP A 72 -9.05 9.03 4.14
C ASP A 72 -8.83 10.52 4.44
N ASP A 73 -9.81 11.17 5.06
CA ASP A 73 -9.78 12.62 5.28
C ASP A 73 -8.61 13.06 6.18
N ALA A 74 -8.39 12.34 7.29
CA ALA A 74 -7.27 12.60 8.18
C ALA A 74 -5.92 12.25 7.53
N GLY A 75 -5.84 11.14 6.79
CA GLY A 75 -4.66 10.76 6.01
C GLY A 75 -4.30 11.82 4.97
N ARG A 76 -5.27 12.32 4.22
CA ARG A 76 -5.06 13.39 3.24
C ARG A 76 -4.63 14.70 3.90
N ALA A 77 -5.17 15.02 5.07
CA ALA A 77 -4.79 16.22 5.83
C ALA A 77 -3.35 16.19 6.36
N MET A 78 -2.76 15.01 6.59
CA MET A 78 -1.39 14.90 7.06
C MET A 78 -0.35 15.10 5.94
N LEU A 79 -0.69 14.79 4.68
CA LEU A 79 0.27 14.75 3.56
C LEU A 79 1.14 16.02 3.40
N PRO A 80 0.64 17.25 3.61
CA PRO A 80 1.48 18.45 3.51
C PRO A 80 2.64 18.51 4.52
N SER A 81 2.56 17.75 5.61
CA SER A 81 3.63 17.67 6.62
C SER A 81 4.74 16.68 6.27
N ALA A 82 4.52 15.79 5.29
CA ALA A 82 5.53 14.83 4.86
C ALA A 82 6.68 15.52 4.10
N GLY A 83 7.89 14.95 4.20
CA GLY A 83 9.06 15.43 3.46
C GLY A 83 8.90 15.27 1.94
N ALA A 84 8.29 14.17 1.51
CA ALA A 84 7.90 13.89 0.13
C ALA A 84 6.61 13.05 0.09
N VAL A 85 5.86 13.16 -1.00
CA VAL A 85 4.68 12.33 -1.30
C VAL A 85 4.89 11.71 -2.67
N VAL A 86 4.88 10.38 -2.75
CA VAL A 86 4.96 9.63 -4.00
C VAL A 86 3.62 8.95 -4.25
N THR A 87 3.04 9.18 -5.43
CA THR A 87 1.71 8.68 -5.78
C THR A 87 1.57 8.49 -7.29
N THR A 88 0.36 8.16 -7.76
CA THR A 88 0.04 8.10 -9.19
C THR A 88 0.15 9.46 -9.86
N ALA A 89 0.44 9.50 -11.16
CA ALA A 89 0.48 10.74 -11.93
C ALA A 89 -0.85 11.53 -11.84
N SER A 90 -1.99 10.83 -11.89
CA SER A 90 -3.30 11.48 -11.71
C SER A 90 -3.54 11.95 -10.27
N GLY A 91 -3.10 11.18 -9.28
CA GLY A 91 -3.21 11.53 -7.86
C GLY A 91 -2.39 12.77 -7.51
N ALA A 92 -1.20 12.91 -8.08
CA ALA A 92 -0.39 14.12 -7.93
C ALA A 92 -1.12 15.36 -8.46
N GLY A 93 -1.80 15.25 -9.61
CA GLY A 93 -2.63 16.35 -10.14
C GLY A 93 -3.73 16.79 -9.16
N ARG A 94 -4.45 15.83 -8.56
CA ARG A 94 -5.50 16.12 -7.57
C ARG A 94 -4.95 16.66 -6.25
N LEU A 95 -3.86 16.07 -5.73
CA LEU A 95 -3.24 16.48 -4.47
C LEU A 95 -2.61 17.88 -4.54
N ALA A 96 -2.12 18.29 -5.71
CA ALA A 96 -1.66 19.66 -5.93
C ALA A 96 -2.81 20.69 -5.93
N GLN A 97 -4.02 20.25 -6.34
CA GLN A 97 -5.19 21.11 -6.52
C GLN A 97 -6.19 21.06 -5.35
N GLY A 98 -5.94 20.23 -4.34
CA GLY A 98 -6.87 19.97 -3.22
C GLY A 98 -7.23 21.19 -2.36
N GLU A 99 -8.09 21.00 -1.37
CA GLU A 99 -8.52 22.09 -0.49
C GLU A 99 -7.36 22.75 0.28
N PRO A 100 -7.46 24.05 0.63
CA PRO A 100 -6.50 24.70 1.52
C PRO A 100 -6.24 23.87 2.78
N GLY A 101 -4.96 23.69 3.14
CA GLY A 101 -4.55 22.83 4.26
C GLY A 101 -4.39 21.34 3.91
N ARG A 102 -4.79 20.90 2.70
CA ARG A 102 -4.57 19.53 2.19
C ARG A 102 -3.74 19.48 0.91
N ARG A 103 -3.35 20.64 0.36
CA ARG A 103 -2.49 20.75 -0.82
C ARG A 103 -1.07 20.30 -0.49
N VAL A 104 -0.55 19.36 -1.26
CA VAL A 104 0.86 18.99 -1.18
C VAL A 104 1.69 19.95 -2.05
N PRO A 105 2.75 20.58 -1.52
CA PRO A 105 3.65 21.42 -2.31
C PRO A 105 4.24 20.67 -3.51
N ALA A 106 4.28 21.32 -4.68
CA ALA A 106 4.69 20.70 -5.93
C ALA A 106 6.15 20.20 -5.94
N ASP A 107 7.03 20.82 -5.13
CA ASP A 107 8.43 20.43 -4.95
C ASP A 107 8.60 19.13 -4.14
N ARG A 108 7.55 18.71 -3.42
CA ARG A 108 7.52 17.48 -2.62
C ARG A 108 6.62 16.39 -3.20
N LEU A 109 5.92 16.68 -4.28
CA LEU A 109 4.91 15.80 -4.86
C LEU A 109 5.45 15.11 -6.12
N HIS A 110 5.45 13.78 -6.09
CA HIS A 110 5.98 12.96 -7.17
C HIS A 110 4.89 12.03 -7.71
N GLY A 111 4.32 12.41 -8.85
CA GLY A 111 3.37 11.57 -9.59
C GLY A 111 4.09 10.62 -10.54
N LEU A 112 3.82 9.33 -10.43
CA LEU A 112 4.42 8.27 -11.24
C LEU A 112 3.36 7.49 -12.02
N VAL A 113 3.73 6.98 -13.19
CA VAL A 113 3.06 5.85 -13.82
C VAL A 113 3.93 4.60 -13.70
N ALA A 114 3.34 3.40 -13.82
CA ALA A 114 4.07 2.14 -13.71
C ALA A 114 5.33 2.12 -14.60
N GLY A 115 6.46 1.67 -14.02
CA GLY A 115 7.78 1.67 -14.63
C GLY A 115 8.58 2.96 -14.41
N GLN A 116 7.94 4.08 -14.04
CA GLN A 116 8.67 5.30 -13.68
C GLN A 116 9.29 5.21 -12.29
N THR A 117 10.31 6.03 -12.08
CA THR A 117 11.10 6.03 -10.86
C THR A 117 11.35 7.44 -10.38
N VAL A 118 11.30 7.64 -9.06
CA VAL A 118 11.79 8.85 -8.39
C VAL A 118 13.02 8.51 -7.54
N THR A 119 13.98 9.42 -7.47
CA THR A 119 15.12 9.32 -6.57
C THR A 119 14.98 10.38 -5.48
N LEU A 120 14.96 9.95 -4.22
CA LEU A 120 14.82 10.83 -3.06
C LEU A 120 16.15 10.89 -2.32
N ALA A 121 16.74 12.09 -2.28
CA ALA A 121 17.94 12.34 -1.49
C ALA A 121 17.63 12.18 -0.01
N ALA A 122 18.62 11.71 0.75
CA ALA A 122 18.52 11.54 2.18
C ALA A 122 18.10 12.85 2.87
N PRO A 123 17.04 12.84 3.72
CA PRO A 123 16.56 14.05 4.40
C PRO A 123 17.51 14.46 5.54
N ARG A 124 18.40 13.55 5.95
CA ARG A 124 19.33 13.71 7.07
C ARG A 124 20.68 13.04 6.74
N PRO A 125 21.81 13.53 7.28
CA PRO A 125 23.13 12.91 7.06
C PRO A 125 23.17 11.44 7.50
N GLY A 126 23.89 10.61 6.74
CA GLY A 126 24.10 9.19 7.05
C GLY A 126 23.02 8.23 6.52
N LEU A 127 21.89 8.75 6.02
CA LEU A 127 20.86 7.93 5.39
C LEU A 127 21.22 7.64 3.91
N PRO A 128 20.88 6.46 3.37
CA PRO A 128 21.07 6.18 1.96
C PRO A 128 20.08 7.00 1.11
N THR A 129 20.45 7.26 -0.16
CA THR A 129 19.50 7.75 -1.16
C THR A 129 18.53 6.63 -1.53
N LEU A 130 17.24 6.91 -1.54
CA LEU A 130 16.23 5.94 -1.96
C LEU A 130 15.87 6.14 -3.43
N VAL A 131 15.58 5.04 -4.10
CA VAL A 131 15.03 5.00 -5.44
C VAL A 131 13.73 4.22 -5.36
N ILE A 132 12.63 4.86 -5.76
CA ILE A 132 11.28 4.30 -5.66
C ILE A 132 10.75 4.15 -7.08
N THR A 133 10.48 2.91 -7.48
CA THR A 133 9.91 2.57 -8.79
C THR A 133 8.45 2.19 -8.63
N ALA A 134 7.58 2.80 -9.44
CA ALA A 134 6.17 2.47 -9.48
C ALA A 134 5.97 1.11 -10.17
N THR A 135 5.35 0.15 -9.48
CA THR A 135 5.03 -1.17 -10.05
C THR A 135 3.61 -1.20 -10.60
N PRO A 136 3.32 -2.00 -11.63
CA PRO A 136 2.00 -2.05 -12.25
C PRO A 136 0.96 -2.66 -11.31
N CYS A 137 -0.15 -1.96 -11.10
CA CYS A 137 -1.34 -2.50 -10.44
C CYS A 137 -2.51 -2.53 -11.41
N ARG A 138 -3.49 -3.37 -11.09
CA ARG A 138 -4.80 -3.36 -11.72
C ARG A 138 -5.88 -3.59 -10.68
N HIS A 139 -6.61 -2.55 -10.35
CA HIS A 139 -7.71 -2.62 -9.38
C HIS A 139 -8.99 -3.09 -10.08
N GLY A 140 -9.13 -4.40 -10.27
CA GLY A 140 -10.29 -5.01 -10.92
C GLY A 140 -10.04 -5.64 -12.30
N PRO A 141 -11.09 -6.21 -12.92
CA PRO A 141 -11.02 -6.79 -14.26
C PRO A 141 -10.72 -5.77 -15.36
N PRO A 142 -10.36 -6.22 -16.57
CA PRO A 142 -10.29 -5.32 -17.73
C PRO A 142 -11.58 -4.48 -17.87
N LEU A 143 -11.43 -3.23 -18.29
CA LEU A 143 -12.50 -2.24 -18.51
C LEU A 143 -13.10 -1.58 -17.24
N THR A 144 -12.67 -1.92 -16.02
CA THR A 144 -13.12 -1.22 -14.80
C THR A 144 -12.33 0.03 -14.46
N HIS A 145 -11.29 0.36 -15.23
CA HIS A 145 -10.40 1.50 -14.99
C HIS A 145 -11.11 2.85 -14.74
N PRO A 146 -12.17 3.23 -15.48
CA PRO A 146 -12.89 4.48 -15.22
C PRO A 146 -13.58 4.56 -13.86
N ILE A 147 -13.79 3.42 -13.19
CA ILE A 147 -14.46 3.32 -11.89
C ILE A 147 -13.43 3.31 -10.76
N VAL A 148 -12.32 2.61 -10.98
CA VAL A 148 -11.34 2.25 -9.94
C VAL A 148 -10.13 3.18 -9.90
N GLY A 149 -9.90 3.95 -10.97
CA GLY A 149 -8.81 4.90 -11.07
C GLY A 149 -7.45 4.25 -11.34
N ASP A 150 -6.41 5.10 -11.36
CA ASP A 150 -5.01 4.66 -11.38
C ASP A 150 -4.62 4.14 -10.00
N VAL A 151 -3.89 3.02 -10.00
CA VAL A 151 -3.22 2.46 -8.82
C VAL A 151 -1.80 2.05 -9.22
N ILE A 152 -0.84 2.24 -8.32
CA ILE A 152 0.54 1.75 -8.44
C ILE A 152 1.00 1.09 -7.14
N GLY A 153 1.95 0.18 -7.26
CA GLY A 153 2.74 -0.30 -6.13
C GLY A 153 4.09 0.40 -6.09
N PHE A 154 4.92 0.08 -5.11
CA PHE A 154 6.21 0.74 -4.89
C PHE A 154 7.31 -0.28 -4.63
N ALA A 155 8.30 -0.33 -5.50
CA ALA A 155 9.57 -1.02 -5.24
C ALA A 155 10.59 0.00 -4.73
N VAL A 156 10.94 -0.10 -3.44
CA VAL A 156 11.87 0.79 -2.74
C VAL A 156 13.24 0.11 -2.65
N ARG A 157 14.26 0.75 -3.22
CA ARG A 157 15.65 0.28 -3.16
C ARG A 157 16.59 1.40 -2.71
N ARG A 158 17.74 1.02 -2.17
CA ARG A 158 18.84 1.98 -1.98
C ARG A 158 19.52 2.24 -3.31
N LYS A 159 19.95 3.48 -3.54
CA LYS A 159 20.70 3.84 -4.75
C LYS A 159 22.01 3.04 -4.78
N GLY A 160 22.22 2.31 -5.88
CA GLY A 160 23.40 1.48 -6.08
C GLY A 160 23.20 0.00 -5.71
N GLU A 161 22.05 -0.36 -5.12
CA GLU A 161 21.67 -1.74 -4.87
C GLU A 161 20.69 -2.24 -5.94
N GLU A 162 20.85 -3.52 -6.32
CA GLU A 162 19.93 -4.24 -7.20
C GLU A 162 18.75 -4.82 -6.42
N GLN A 163 18.97 -5.25 -5.18
CA GLN A 163 17.93 -5.79 -4.33
C GLN A 163 16.90 -4.71 -3.96
N VAL A 164 15.62 -5.03 -4.12
CA VAL A 164 14.50 -4.23 -3.64
C VAL A 164 14.36 -4.50 -2.15
N ALA A 165 14.61 -3.48 -1.32
CA ALA A 165 14.51 -3.59 0.13
C ALA A 165 13.06 -3.83 0.56
N LEU A 166 12.11 -3.07 -0.02
CA LEU A 166 10.69 -3.21 0.25
C LEU A 166 9.90 -3.13 -1.06
N TRP A 167 9.03 -4.11 -1.30
CA TRP A 167 8.01 -4.03 -2.34
C TRP A 167 6.61 -3.95 -1.73
N ILE A 168 5.92 -2.83 -1.95
CA ILE A 168 4.50 -2.67 -1.64
C ILE A 168 3.69 -2.96 -2.90
N THR A 169 2.78 -3.93 -2.86
CA THR A 169 2.03 -4.32 -4.06
C THR A 169 1.02 -3.28 -4.52
N GLY A 170 0.50 -2.47 -3.58
CA GLY A 170 -0.70 -1.67 -3.77
C GLY A 170 -1.95 -2.54 -4.02
N ASP A 171 -3.07 -1.87 -4.23
CA ASP A 171 -4.36 -2.51 -4.49
C ASP A 171 -4.44 -3.06 -5.92
N THR A 172 -4.24 -4.36 -6.04
CA THR A 172 -4.19 -5.02 -7.35
C THR A 172 -4.78 -6.40 -7.30
N VAL A 173 -5.37 -6.86 -8.41
CA VAL A 173 -5.57 -8.29 -8.68
C VAL A 173 -4.28 -8.91 -9.17
N LEU A 174 -4.16 -10.24 -9.08
CA LEU A 174 -3.02 -10.95 -9.65
C LEU A 174 -3.17 -11.08 -11.18
N PHE A 175 -2.24 -10.51 -11.94
CA PHE A 175 -2.29 -10.47 -13.40
C PHE A 175 -0.90 -10.53 -14.03
N GLY A 176 -0.83 -10.78 -15.34
CA GLY A 176 0.43 -11.08 -16.05
C GLY A 176 1.58 -10.09 -15.80
N PRO A 177 1.39 -8.77 -16.00
CA PRO A 177 2.40 -7.77 -15.65
C PRO A 177 2.89 -7.80 -14.20
N LEU A 178 2.01 -8.00 -13.21
CA LEU A 178 2.42 -8.12 -11.81
C LEU A 178 3.25 -9.39 -11.58
N ARG A 179 2.86 -10.51 -12.19
CA ARG A 179 3.62 -11.77 -12.13
C ARG A 179 5.02 -11.60 -12.71
N ARG A 180 5.16 -10.92 -13.86
CA ARG A 180 6.48 -10.63 -14.45
C ARG A 180 7.35 -9.78 -13.54
N VAL A 181 6.77 -8.74 -12.92
CA VAL A 181 7.50 -7.91 -11.95
C VAL A 181 7.94 -8.74 -10.75
N ALA A 182 7.10 -9.64 -10.26
CA ALA A 182 7.48 -10.57 -9.19
C ALA A 182 8.60 -11.54 -9.58
N GLU A 183 8.64 -12.01 -10.85
CA GLU A 183 9.71 -12.87 -11.36
C GLU A 183 11.04 -12.12 -11.55
N GLU A 184 10.99 -10.83 -11.88
CA GLU A 184 12.15 -10.01 -12.23
C GLU A 184 12.80 -9.33 -11.01
N LEU A 185 12.01 -8.97 -9.99
CA LEU A 185 12.52 -8.26 -8.82
C LEU A 185 13.16 -9.21 -7.80
N SER A 186 14.38 -8.91 -7.38
CA SER A 186 14.99 -9.51 -6.19
C SER A 186 14.48 -8.79 -4.93
N ILE A 187 13.48 -9.35 -4.25
CA ILE A 187 12.77 -8.68 -3.14
C ILE A 187 13.26 -9.20 -1.78
N ASP A 188 13.62 -8.28 -0.89
CA ASP A 188 13.90 -8.61 0.51
C ASP A 188 12.60 -8.74 1.31
N VAL A 189 11.85 -7.65 1.44
CA VAL A 189 10.57 -7.62 2.14
C VAL A 189 9.44 -7.27 1.17
N MET A 190 8.36 -8.03 1.23
CA MET A 190 7.13 -7.78 0.47
C MET A 190 6.01 -7.38 1.43
N LEU A 191 5.33 -6.26 1.17
CA LEU A 191 4.10 -5.84 1.81
C LEU A 191 2.94 -5.97 0.81
N ALA A 192 2.14 -7.03 0.96
CA ALA A 192 1.01 -7.32 0.09
C ALA A 192 -0.29 -6.74 0.65
N ASN A 193 -1.00 -5.96 -0.17
CA ASN A 193 -2.39 -5.59 0.11
C ASN A 193 -3.29 -6.77 -0.31
N VAL A 194 -4.07 -7.28 0.64
CA VAL A 194 -4.91 -8.47 0.47
C VAL A 194 -6.26 -8.19 1.04
N GLY A 195 -7.34 -8.56 0.36
CA GLY A 195 -8.68 -8.41 0.97
C GLY A 195 -9.81 -9.01 0.14
N GLY A 196 -9.52 -9.40 -1.10
CA GLY A 196 -10.50 -9.95 -2.02
C GLY A 196 -11.69 -9.02 -2.18
N VAL A 197 -11.44 -7.71 -2.33
CA VAL A 197 -12.48 -6.67 -2.38
C VAL A 197 -13.53 -7.02 -3.41
N ARG A 198 -14.80 -7.03 -3.01
CA ARG A 198 -15.95 -7.19 -3.88
C ARG A 198 -17.02 -6.17 -3.52
N PHE A 199 -17.61 -5.55 -4.53
CA PHE A 199 -18.78 -4.70 -4.35
C PHE A 199 -20.03 -5.45 -4.83
N GLY A 200 -21.09 -5.47 -4.02
CA GLY A 200 -22.32 -6.22 -4.34
C GLY A 200 -22.91 -5.88 -5.71
N VAL A 201 -22.84 -4.60 -6.11
CA VAL A 201 -23.31 -4.10 -7.42
C VAL A 201 -22.50 -4.62 -8.62
N THR A 202 -21.28 -5.13 -8.39
CA THR A 202 -20.38 -5.64 -9.44
C THR A 202 -20.34 -7.18 -9.52
N GLY A 203 -21.12 -7.87 -8.69
CA GLY A 203 -21.27 -9.33 -8.73
C GLY A 203 -19.99 -10.11 -8.32
N PRO A 204 -19.48 -11.05 -9.15
CA PRO A 204 -18.33 -11.89 -8.81
C PRO A 204 -16.97 -11.21 -8.97
N LEU A 205 -16.94 -9.98 -9.49
CA LEU A 205 -15.70 -9.27 -9.78
C LEU A 205 -14.94 -8.94 -8.50
N ARG A 206 -13.63 -9.23 -8.53
CA ARG A 206 -12.69 -8.91 -7.46
C ARG A 206 -11.81 -7.75 -7.88
N PHE A 207 -11.53 -6.86 -6.93
CA PHE A 207 -10.75 -5.65 -7.16
C PHE A 207 -9.35 -5.72 -6.58
N THR A 208 -9.12 -6.61 -5.61
CA THR A 208 -7.80 -6.91 -5.05
C THR A 208 -7.55 -8.42 -4.97
N MET A 209 -6.31 -8.79 -4.67
CA MET A 209 -5.92 -10.17 -4.40
C MET A 209 -6.69 -10.77 -3.20
N THR A 210 -7.02 -12.05 -3.33
CA THR A 210 -7.38 -12.93 -2.21
C THR A 210 -6.12 -13.53 -1.54
N GLY A 211 -6.27 -14.16 -0.39
CA GLY A 211 -5.22 -14.92 0.28
C GLY A 211 -4.60 -15.99 -0.64
N ARG A 212 -5.42 -16.66 -1.45
CA ARG A 212 -4.93 -17.61 -2.47
C ARG A 212 -4.07 -16.93 -3.53
N ASP A 213 -4.51 -15.77 -4.04
CA ASP A 213 -3.74 -15.02 -5.02
C ASP A 213 -2.41 -14.54 -4.42
N VAL A 214 -2.39 -14.20 -3.12
CA VAL A 214 -1.17 -13.79 -2.42
C VAL A 214 -0.23 -14.95 -2.18
N VAL A 215 -0.72 -16.15 -1.86
CA VAL A 215 0.10 -17.37 -1.79
C VAL A 215 0.80 -17.62 -3.13
N ASP A 216 0.08 -17.51 -4.25
CA ASP A 216 0.66 -17.58 -5.59
C ASP A 216 1.75 -16.53 -5.80
N LEU A 217 1.47 -15.28 -5.46
CA LEU A 217 2.40 -14.16 -5.67
C LEU A 217 3.67 -14.30 -4.81
N VAL A 218 3.54 -14.70 -3.55
CA VAL A 218 4.68 -14.97 -2.66
C VAL A 218 5.51 -16.15 -3.18
N GLY A 219 4.87 -17.17 -3.74
CA GLY A 219 5.56 -18.29 -4.38
C GLY A 219 6.39 -17.88 -5.59
N ILE A 220 5.91 -16.92 -6.39
CA ILE A 220 6.62 -16.38 -7.56
C ILE A 220 7.75 -15.44 -7.14
N ALA A 221 7.44 -14.48 -6.26
CA ALA A 221 8.36 -13.43 -5.84
C ALA A 221 9.46 -13.94 -4.89
N ALA A 222 9.16 -15.02 -4.15
CA ALA A 222 10.04 -15.65 -3.18
C ALA A 222 10.81 -14.66 -2.27
N PRO A 223 10.14 -13.65 -1.66
CA PRO A 223 10.81 -12.62 -0.87
C PRO A 223 11.36 -13.23 0.42
N ARG A 224 12.42 -12.67 1.01
CA ARG A 224 12.90 -13.17 2.32
C ARG A 224 11.80 -13.11 3.37
N VAL A 225 10.99 -12.05 3.37
CA VAL A 225 9.82 -11.88 4.23
C VAL A 225 8.62 -11.41 3.41
N ALA A 226 7.46 -12.04 3.63
CA ALA A 226 6.17 -11.59 3.14
C ALA A 226 5.29 -11.17 4.32
N THR A 227 4.80 -9.94 4.29
CA THR A 227 3.85 -9.40 5.26
C THR A 227 2.64 -8.81 4.53
N PHE A 228 1.56 -8.60 5.27
CA PHE A 228 0.25 -8.32 4.68
C PHE A 228 -0.40 -7.09 5.32
N ALA A 229 -1.19 -6.37 4.53
CA ALA A 229 -2.04 -5.27 4.97
C ALA A 229 -3.35 -5.27 4.16
N HIS A 230 -4.24 -4.34 4.48
CA HIS A 230 -5.52 -4.11 3.79
C HIS A 230 -6.49 -5.29 3.77
N TYR A 231 -6.38 -6.23 4.73
CA TYR A 231 -7.29 -7.38 4.89
C TYR A 231 -8.36 -7.15 5.96
N ASP A 232 -8.37 -5.99 6.61
CA ASP A 232 -9.32 -5.58 7.64
C ASP A 232 -9.50 -4.05 7.66
N GLY A 233 -10.27 -3.55 8.63
CA GLY A 233 -10.49 -2.12 8.84
C GLY A 233 -11.57 -1.52 7.96
N TRP A 234 -12.07 -2.27 6.98
CA TRP A 234 -13.12 -1.85 6.05
C TRP A 234 -14.13 -2.98 5.77
N SER A 235 -15.40 -2.63 5.54
CA SER A 235 -16.50 -3.60 5.52
C SER A 235 -16.65 -4.43 4.23
N HIS A 236 -15.88 -4.13 3.18
CA HIS A 236 -16.07 -4.70 1.84
C HIS A 236 -15.14 -5.88 1.53
N PHE A 237 -14.31 -6.29 2.49
CA PHE A 237 -13.45 -7.48 2.35
C PHE A 237 -14.28 -8.75 2.48
N VAL A 238 -14.09 -9.66 1.53
CA VAL A 238 -14.80 -10.95 1.51
C VAL A 238 -13.91 -12.07 2.03
N ASP A 239 -12.60 -11.97 1.82
CA ASP A 239 -11.63 -12.94 2.34
C ASP A 239 -11.26 -12.61 3.78
N GLY A 240 -10.93 -11.34 4.02
CA GLY A 240 -10.52 -10.83 5.32
C GLY A 240 -9.27 -11.50 5.88
N GLU A 241 -8.98 -11.23 7.15
CA GLU A 241 -7.85 -11.85 7.86
C GLU A 241 -7.95 -13.39 7.90
N ALA A 242 -9.15 -13.93 8.16
CA ALA A 242 -9.36 -15.37 8.28
C ALA A 242 -9.06 -16.10 6.96
N GLY A 243 -9.56 -15.61 5.82
CA GLY A 243 -9.29 -16.21 4.52
C GLY A 243 -7.82 -16.15 4.12
N LEU A 244 -7.13 -15.06 4.48
CA LEU A 244 -5.68 -14.95 4.27
C LEU A 244 -4.90 -15.93 5.17
N ARG A 245 -5.24 -16.04 6.46
CA ARG A 245 -4.62 -16.99 7.39
C ARG A 245 -4.79 -18.42 6.91
N ASP A 246 -6.02 -18.82 6.60
CA ASP A 246 -6.32 -20.16 6.08
C ASP A 246 -5.53 -20.48 4.80
N ALA A 247 -5.38 -19.49 3.90
CA ALA A 247 -4.61 -19.68 2.67
C ALA A 247 -3.10 -19.85 2.94
N ILE A 248 -2.52 -19.05 3.84
CA ILE A 248 -1.11 -19.13 4.23
C ILE A 248 -0.82 -20.45 4.97
N ASP A 249 -1.67 -20.83 5.92
CA ASP A 249 -1.53 -22.06 6.72
C ASP A 249 -1.64 -23.32 5.85
N ALA A 250 -2.46 -23.28 4.79
CA ALA A 250 -2.60 -24.36 3.82
C ALA A 250 -1.52 -24.36 2.71
N SER A 251 -0.63 -23.36 2.68
CA SER A 251 0.38 -23.23 1.64
C SER A 251 1.58 -24.16 1.87
N ALA A 252 2.44 -24.29 0.85
CA ALA A 252 3.70 -25.01 1.00
C ALA A 252 4.65 -24.26 1.96
N ALA A 253 5.53 -25.00 2.65
CA ALA A 253 6.54 -24.42 3.56
C ALA A 253 7.35 -23.28 2.93
N SER A 254 7.63 -23.37 1.62
CA SER A 254 8.34 -22.32 0.86
C SER A 254 7.63 -20.97 0.81
N VAL A 255 6.32 -20.92 1.09
CA VAL A 255 5.50 -19.70 1.20
C VAL A 255 5.18 -19.44 2.67
N HIS A 256 4.67 -20.44 3.39
CA HIS A 256 4.28 -20.34 4.79
C HIS A 256 5.41 -19.77 5.66
N ASP A 257 6.64 -20.28 5.52
CA ASP A 257 7.76 -19.91 6.40
C ASP A 257 8.30 -18.49 6.12
N ARG A 258 7.83 -17.84 5.04
CA ARG A 258 8.15 -16.44 4.72
C ARG A 258 7.15 -15.46 5.33
N ALA A 259 5.98 -15.95 5.77
CA ALA A 259 4.89 -15.11 6.25
C ALA A 259 5.21 -14.54 7.63
N VAL A 260 5.20 -13.22 7.75
CA VAL A 260 5.30 -12.50 9.02
C VAL A 260 4.04 -11.66 9.21
N TRP A 261 3.35 -11.91 10.33
CA TRP A 261 2.13 -11.20 10.69
C TRP A 261 2.46 -9.97 11.54
N LEU A 262 2.03 -8.79 11.07
CA LEU A 262 2.11 -7.57 11.86
C LEU A 262 0.95 -7.51 12.85
N VAL A 263 1.24 -6.99 14.03
CA VAL A 263 0.22 -6.67 15.04
C VAL A 263 0.03 -5.16 15.04
N ASP A 264 -1.22 -4.74 15.02
CA ASP A 264 -1.57 -3.32 14.97
C ASP A 264 -0.95 -2.55 16.16
N GLY A 265 -0.28 -1.45 15.86
CA GLY A 265 0.42 -0.59 16.82
C GLY A 265 1.73 -1.16 17.37
N VAL A 266 2.13 -2.38 16.98
CA VAL A 266 3.36 -3.02 17.46
C VAL A 266 4.40 -3.04 16.35
N ALA A 267 5.59 -2.53 16.67
CA ALA A 267 6.70 -2.54 15.74
C ALA A 267 7.34 -3.94 15.67
N VAL A 268 7.46 -4.48 14.46
CA VAL A 268 8.02 -5.80 14.17
C VAL A 268 9.31 -5.63 13.36
N GLU A 269 10.40 -6.22 13.82
CA GLU A 269 11.65 -6.30 13.06
C GLU A 269 11.58 -7.45 12.05
N VAL A 270 11.93 -7.12 10.80
CA VAL A 270 12.01 -8.04 9.66
C VAL A 270 13.32 -7.93 8.93
#